data_AF-A0A9X0CNE0-F1
#
_entry.id   AF-A0A9X0CNE0-F1
#
_cell.length_a   1.000
_cell.length_b   1.000
_cell.length_c   1.000
_cell.angle_alpha   90.00
_cell.angle_beta   90.00
_cell.angle_gamma   90.00
#
_symmetry.space_group_name_H-M   'P 1'
#
loop_
_entity.id
_entity.type
_entity.pdbx_description
1 polymer ?
#
loop_
_entity_poly.entity_id
_entity_poly.type
_entity_poly.pdbx_seq_one_letter_code
_entity_poly.pdbx_strand_id
1 'polypeptide(L)'
;MSLYGTSILCKMNCDIKHITQFTFNNCTWSDNKGTVGAGLATMLDNQNEVQIGPKMPFSMSFKDCSFLRNQVIKSDKGAMIGEGAIYSDQVPLIFRRKTSFISNKGTALSLDGSTIEICDHVEFINNTGYRGGAVAMCGQSRMIFQKNSKLLFKGNSCESKGGALFILAAGSPLVVFNATGVDTHECFFGYEDEKIDFKDWKTSVIFQGNRAIDDDKGNSVYATTLTNCRRPGESRRNNTVLRWDFIQFKTLDGNFTTREHEVATDVIDISYEKTNWEVAPGEVFKATVKLIDEIGNSVNGIIDVNIVSSENSVKLNSSSPLFLTADGQISHLRLAGKPGSLFSVGLRYVGRELVVGTITDISLQNCHAGFVSDGARCVCMDSTDDGVVADGVERCESDGKT
;
A
#
# COMPACT_ATOMS: atom_id res chain seq x y z
N MET A 1 22.49 -14.24 -14.53
CA MET A 1 22.20 -14.76 -15.89
C MET A 1 21.01 -13.98 -16.42
N SER A 2 21.01 -13.57 -17.69
CA SER A 2 19.88 -12.84 -18.29
C SER A 2 19.38 -13.58 -19.52
N LEU A 3 18.07 -13.86 -19.58
CA LEU A 3 17.39 -14.45 -20.73
C LEU A 3 16.41 -13.45 -21.36
N TYR A 4 16.38 -13.35 -22.69
CA TYR A 4 15.56 -12.40 -23.46
C TYR A 4 14.66 -13.14 -24.48
N GLY A 5 13.43 -12.66 -24.74
CA GLY A 5 12.43 -13.21 -25.71
C GLY A 5 11.15 -12.34 -25.83
N THR A 6 9.92 -12.75 -26.21
CA THR A 6 8.73 -11.81 -26.30
C THR A 6 7.33 -12.28 -25.82
N SER A 7 6.30 -11.43 -25.75
CA SER A 7 4.94 -11.79 -25.25
C SER A 7 3.92 -12.11 -26.38
N ILE A 8 2.83 -12.83 -26.04
CA ILE A 8 1.70 -13.15 -26.95
C ILE A 8 0.51 -12.25 -26.62
N LEU A 9 -0.09 -11.68 -27.66
CA LEU A 9 -1.46 -11.14 -27.63
C LEU A 9 -2.23 -11.78 -28.79
N CYS A 10 -2.95 -12.88 -28.53
CA CYS A 10 -3.97 -13.38 -29.46
C CYS A 10 -5.27 -13.63 -28.70
N LYS A 11 -6.34 -12.99 -29.18
CA LYS A 11 -7.72 -13.43 -28.92
C LYS A 11 -7.88 -14.86 -29.44
N MET A 12 -8.69 -15.65 -28.73
CA MET A 12 -9.10 -17.02 -29.04
C MET A 12 -9.09 -17.31 -30.56
N ASN A 13 -8.32 -18.34 -30.97
CA ASN A 13 -8.09 -18.90 -32.32
C ASN A 13 -6.75 -18.63 -33.04
N CYS A 14 -5.66 -18.36 -32.32
CA CYS A 14 -4.33 -18.49 -32.92
C CYS A 14 -3.71 -19.85 -32.56
N ASP A 15 -3.62 -20.73 -33.55
CA ASP A 15 -2.97 -22.05 -33.53
C ASP A 15 -1.42 -21.93 -33.45
N ILE A 16 -0.89 -21.14 -32.50
CA ILE A 16 0.56 -20.87 -32.40
C ILE A 16 1.21 -21.85 -31.44
N LYS A 17 1.65 -22.98 -32.00
CA LYS A 17 2.39 -24.10 -31.36
C LYS A 17 3.85 -23.79 -30.97
N HIS A 18 4.26 -22.53 -30.84
CA HIS A 18 5.68 -22.18 -30.60
C HIS A 18 5.86 -21.24 -29.40
N ILE A 19 5.57 -21.74 -28.19
CA ILE A 19 6.11 -21.20 -26.94
C ILE A 19 7.37 -22.02 -26.63
N THR A 20 8.54 -21.40 -26.69
CA THR A 20 9.77 -22.06 -26.22
C THR A 20 9.71 -22.14 -24.69
N GLN A 21 9.89 -23.31 -24.11
CA GLN A 21 9.91 -23.45 -22.65
C GLN A 21 11.33 -23.82 -22.20
N PHE A 22 12.00 -22.90 -21.49
CA PHE A 22 13.26 -23.22 -20.83
C PHE A 22 12.97 -23.96 -19.53
N THR A 23 13.55 -25.14 -19.37
CA THR A 23 13.31 -25.97 -18.18
C THR A 23 14.59 -26.15 -17.39
N PHE A 24 14.54 -25.76 -16.13
CA PHE A 24 15.59 -25.96 -15.15
C PHE A 24 15.14 -27.03 -14.15
N ASN A 25 15.96 -28.08 -14.02
CA ASN A 25 15.69 -29.22 -13.15
C ASN A 25 16.80 -29.31 -12.12
N ASN A 26 16.44 -29.35 -10.83
CA ASN A 26 17.38 -29.53 -9.73
C ASN A 26 18.51 -28.49 -9.72
N CYS A 27 18.18 -27.24 -10.05
CA CYS A 27 19.14 -26.14 -10.14
C CYS A 27 19.16 -25.29 -8.86
N THR A 28 20.33 -24.77 -8.51
CA THR A 28 20.51 -23.85 -7.39
C THR A 28 21.22 -22.58 -7.87
N TRP A 29 20.62 -21.43 -7.60
CA TRP A 29 21.26 -20.11 -7.76
C TRP A 29 21.53 -19.54 -6.37
N SER A 30 22.80 -19.46 -6.00
CA SER A 30 23.18 -19.04 -4.66
C SER A 30 24.24 -17.95 -4.64
N ASP A 31 24.13 -17.06 -3.65
CA ASP A 31 25.15 -16.07 -3.27
C ASP A 31 25.53 -15.10 -4.41
N ASN A 32 24.64 -14.92 -5.40
CA ASN A 32 24.87 -13.97 -6.48
C ASN A 32 24.59 -12.54 -6.01
N LYS A 33 25.31 -11.58 -6.60
CA LYS A 33 25.10 -10.15 -6.39
C LYS A 33 24.81 -9.48 -7.73
N GLY A 34 23.75 -8.69 -7.78
CA GLY A 34 23.37 -7.94 -8.98
C GLY A 34 22.49 -6.75 -8.63
N THR A 35 22.26 -5.85 -9.57
CA THR A 35 21.30 -4.76 -9.38
C THR A 35 19.89 -5.24 -9.63
N VAL A 36 19.64 -5.99 -10.71
CA VAL A 36 18.34 -6.56 -11.06
C VAL A 36 18.49 -8.06 -11.32
N GLY A 37 17.57 -8.88 -10.81
CA GLY A 37 17.58 -10.32 -11.04
C GLY A 37 18.90 -10.96 -10.62
N ALA A 38 19.31 -10.75 -9.36
CA ALA A 38 20.65 -11.08 -8.87
C ALA A 38 21.04 -12.54 -9.17
N GLY A 39 20.11 -13.49 -9.10
CA GLY A 39 20.30 -14.84 -9.63
C GLY A 39 19.95 -14.93 -11.11
N LEU A 40 18.73 -14.50 -11.47
CA LEU A 40 18.19 -14.61 -12.81
C LEU A 40 17.33 -13.39 -13.18
N ALA A 41 17.63 -12.76 -14.31
CA ALA A 41 16.74 -11.79 -14.94
C ALA A 41 16.15 -12.41 -16.22
N THR A 42 14.86 -12.24 -16.42
CA THR A 42 14.16 -12.68 -17.62
C THR A 42 13.29 -11.54 -18.12
N MET A 43 13.38 -11.26 -19.41
CA MET A 43 12.70 -10.10 -19.98
C MET A 43 12.17 -10.44 -21.36
N LEU A 44 10.96 -9.97 -21.65
CA LEU A 44 10.45 -9.98 -23.00
C LEU A 44 10.92 -8.70 -23.72
N ASP A 45 11.92 -8.79 -24.60
CA ASP A 45 12.47 -7.69 -25.41
C ASP A 45 11.42 -7.14 -26.38
N ASN A 46 10.73 -6.08 -25.97
CA ASN A 46 9.73 -5.41 -26.77
C ASN A 46 10.34 -4.17 -27.44
N GLN A 47 10.93 -4.32 -28.63
CA GLN A 47 11.57 -3.22 -29.37
C GLN A 47 10.59 -2.20 -29.99
N ASN A 48 9.30 -2.27 -29.69
CA ASN A 48 8.33 -1.37 -30.29
C ASN A 48 7.89 -0.32 -29.27
N GLU A 49 8.27 0.94 -29.53
CA GLU A 49 7.89 2.14 -28.77
C GLU A 49 6.36 2.31 -28.60
N VAL A 50 5.55 1.52 -29.30
CA VAL A 50 4.08 1.64 -29.36
C VAL A 50 3.39 0.25 -29.45
N GLN A 51 3.43 -0.54 -28.38
CA GLN A 51 2.47 -1.62 -28.02
C GLN A 51 1.94 -2.63 -29.08
N ILE A 52 2.72 -3.08 -30.09
CA ILE A 52 2.32 -4.21 -30.97
C ILE A 52 3.58 -5.04 -31.34
N GLY A 53 3.75 -6.29 -30.86
CA GLY A 53 5.00 -7.12 -30.92
C GLY A 53 5.39 -7.76 -32.28
N PRO A 54 6.35 -8.75 -32.39
CA PRO A 54 7.19 -9.48 -31.39
C PRO A 54 8.69 -9.81 -31.76
N LYS A 55 9.34 -10.67 -30.93
CA LYS A 55 10.56 -11.52 -31.08
C LYS A 55 10.47 -12.82 -30.22
N MET A 56 9.73 -13.84 -30.67
CA MET A 56 9.50 -15.19 -30.06
C MET A 56 9.14 -15.32 -28.55
N PRO A 57 7.91 -15.78 -28.21
CA PRO A 57 7.51 -16.01 -26.83
C PRO A 57 8.08 -17.24 -26.15
N PHE A 58 8.46 -17.07 -24.88
CA PHE A 58 8.98 -18.13 -24.05
C PHE A 58 8.46 -18.08 -22.61
N SER A 59 8.53 -19.23 -21.94
CA SER A 59 8.29 -19.37 -20.51
C SER A 59 9.47 -20.08 -19.85
N MET A 60 9.57 -19.96 -18.53
CA MET A 60 10.57 -20.67 -17.75
C MET A 60 9.91 -21.61 -16.76
N SER A 61 10.36 -22.85 -16.71
CA SER A 61 9.94 -23.86 -15.74
C SER A 61 11.06 -24.17 -14.77
N PHE A 62 10.75 -24.10 -13.48
CA PHE A 62 11.64 -24.50 -12.40
C PHE A 62 11.07 -25.72 -11.71
N LYS A 63 11.86 -26.80 -11.68
CA LYS A 63 11.48 -28.06 -11.05
C LYS A 63 12.55 -28.46 -10.04
N ASP A 64 12.14 -28.62 -8.78
CA ASP A 64 13.07 -28.95 -7.68
C ASP A 64 14.22 -27.93 -7.56
N CYS A 65 13.92 -26.63 -7.68
CA CYS A 65 14.93 -25.56 -7.77
C CYS A 65 15.04 -24.71 -6.48
N SER A 66 16.17 -24.03 -6.31
CA SER A 66 16.41 -23.17 -5.14
C SER A 66 17.14 -21.87 -5.47
N PHE A 67 16.70 -20.78 -4.84
CA PHE A 67 17.30 -19.44 -4.93
C PHE A 67 17.71 -18.98 -3.54
N LEU A 68 19.02 -19.02 -3.25
CA LEU A 68 19.55 -18.92 -1.89
C LEU A 68 20.47 -17.72 -1.73
N ARG A 69 20.20 -16.83 -0.76
CA ARG A 69 21.12 -15.74 -0.39
C ARG A 69 21.57 -14.84 -1.55
N ASN A 70 20.76 -14.71 -2.61
CA ASN A 70 21.07 -13.75 -3.66
C ASN A 70 20.77 -12.34 -3.14
N GLN A 71 21.60 -11.37 -3.53
CA GLN A 71 21.56 -10.03 -3.00
C GLN A 71 21.47 -9.01 -4.12
N VAL A 72 20.41 -8.21 -4.07
CA VAL A 72 20.32 -6.97 -4.83
C VAL A 72 21.20 -5.91 -4.17
N ILE A 73 22.14 -5.35 -4.93
CA ILE A 73 23.03 -4.27 -4.49
C ILE A 73 22.52 -2.92 -5.00
N LYS A 74 22.51 -1.92 -4.12
CA LYS A 74 22.17 -0.54 -4.48
C LYS A 74 23.36 0.06 -5.26
N SER A 75 23.12 0.70 -6.39
CA SER A 75 24.15 1.50 -7.05
C SER A 75 24.46 2.77 -6.23
N ASP A 76 25.69 3.28 -6.30
CA ASP A 76 26.29 4.34 -5.46
C ASP A 76 25.65 5.75 -5.50
N LYS A 77 24.37 5.91 -5.88
CA LYS A 77 23.68 7.21 -5.91
C LYS A 77 22.45 7.30 -5.01
N GLY A 78 22.38 6.53 -3.92
CA GLY A 78 21.31 6.61 -2.92
C GLY A 78 19.91 6.18 -3.42
N ALA A 79 19.70 6.06 -4.73
CA ALA A 79 18.51 5.51 -5.34
C ALA A 79 18.59 3.98 -5.35
N MET A 80 17.48 3.33 -5.02
CA MET A 80 17.33 1.90 -5.22
C MET A 80 17.29 1.61 -6.72
N ILE A 81 18.40 1.09 -7.26
CA ILE A 81 18.47 0.64 -8.66
C ILE A 81 18.46 -0.89 -8.65
N GLY A 82 17.24 -1.42 -8.66
CA GLY A 82 16.94 -2.79 -9.03
C GLY A 82 16.31 -3.67 -7.94
N GLU A 83 15.89 -4.87 -8.36
CA GLU A 83 14.86 -5.65 -7.67
C GLU A 83 14.97 -7.14 -8.00
N GLY A 84 14.65 -8.01 -7.04
CA GLY A 84 14.48 -9.44 -7.25
C GLY A 84 15.77 -10.26 -7.28
N ALA A 85 15.79 -11.39 -6.55
CA ALA A 85 16.71 -12.48 -6.85
C ALA A 85 16.37 -13.12 -8.20
N ILE A 86 15.07 -13.24 -8.49
CA ILE A 86 14.54 -13.35 -9.84
C ILE A 86 13.80 -12.07 -10.18
N TYR A 87 14.09 -11.51 -11.34
CA TYR A 87 13.30 -10.43 -11.94
C TYR A 87 12.68 -10.93 -13.25
N SER A 88 11.37 -10.78 -13.39
CA SER A 88 10.62 -11.21 -14.57
C SER A 88 9.80 -10.06 -15.13
N ASP A 89 10.12 -9.66 -16.36
CA ASP A 89 9.36 -8.70 -17.14
C ASP A 89 8.60 -9.42 -18.26
N GLN A 90 7.28 -9.52 -18.06
CA GLN A 90 6.27 -10.19 -18.88
C GLN A 90 6.49 -11.69 -19.17
N VAL A 91 7.59 -12.30 -18.73
CA VAL A 91 7.88 -13.73 -18.94
C VAL A 91 7.07 -14.59 -17.96
N PRO A 92 6.28 -15.59 -18.41
CA PRO A 92 5.63 -16.51 -17.50
C PRO A 92 6.61 -17.45 -16.81
N LEU A 93 6.47 -17.60 -15.49
CA LEU A 93 7.26 -18.54 -14.69
C LEU A 93 6.39 -19.68 -14.19
N ILE A 94 6.87 -20.92 -14.29
CA ILE A 94 6.13 -22.10 -13.87
C ILE A 94 6.93 -22.85 -12.82
N PHE A 95 6.39 -22.98 -11.63
CA PHE A 95 7.01 -23.68 -10.51
C PHE A 95 6.38 -25.06 -10.35
N ARG A 96 7.20 -26.10 -10.55
CA ARG A 96 6.82 -27.51 -10.41
C ARG A 96 7.58 -28.14 -9.26
N ARG A 97 6.94 -29.13 -8.63
CA ARG A 97 7.41 -29.80 -7.41
C ARG A 97 7.79 -28.78 -6.33
N LYS A 98 8.99 -28.87 -5.76
CA LYS A 98 9.43 -27.96 -4.72
C LYS A 98 10.30 -26.85 -5.30
N THR A 99 9.91 -25.59 -5.14
CA THR A 99 10.80 -24.44 -5.39
C THR A 99 10.92 -23.57 -4.15
N SER A 100 12.15 -23.23 -3.77
CA SER A 100 12.42 -22.49 -2.54
C SER A 100 13.23 -21.22 -2.79
N PHE A 101 12.80 -20.12 -2.18
CA PHE A 101 13.48 -18.84 -2.14
C PHE A 101 13.86 -18.53 -0.70
N ILE A 102 15.15 -18.58 -0.37
CA ILE A 102 15.60 -18.55 1.02
C ILE A 102 16.66 -17.47 1.23
N SER A 103 16.41 -16.59 2.21
CA SER A 103 17.37 -15.58 2.67
C SER A 103 17.88 -14.63 1.59
N ASN A 104 17.08 -14.37 0.54
CA ASN A 104 17.42 -13.39 -0.48
C ASN A 104 17.24 -11.96 0.07
N LYS A 105 18.04 -11.02 -0.44
CA LYS A 105 18.01 -9.61 -0.06
C LYS A 105 17.65 -8.73 -1.25
N GLY A 106 16.73 -7.80 -1.05
CA GLY A 106 16.16 -6.94 -2.08
C GLY A 106 15.06 -7.59 -2.90
N THR A 107 14.14 -8.28 -2.20
CA THR A 107 13.00 -9.02 -2.76
C THR A 107 13.43 -10.32 -3.46
N ALA A 108 12.76 -11.43 -3.16
CA ALA A 108 13.16 -12.71 -3.75
C ALA A 108 12.68 -12.85 -5.20
N LEU A 109 11.44 -12.46 -5.48
CA LEU A 109 10.86 -12.53 -6.82
C LEU A 109 10.16 -11.21 -7.15
N SER A 110 10.59 -10.54 -8.21
CA SER A 110 9.94 -9.34 -8.72
C SER A 110 9.31 -9.65 -10.07
N LEU A 111 8.02 -9.30 -10.19
CA LEU A 111 7.19 -9.54 -11.36
C LEU A 111 6.71 -8.19 -11.90
N ASP A 112 7.01 -7.92 -13.16
CA ASP A 112 6.44 -6.81 -13.92
C ASP A 112 5.63 -7.37 -15.08
N GLY A 113 4.30 -7.17 -15.04
CA GLY A 113 3.36 -7.75 -16.00
C GLY A 113 3.48 -9.28 -16.20
N SER A 114 4.05 -10.01 -15.25
CA SER A 114 4.37 -11.45 -15.40
C SER A 114 3.37 -12.33 -14.65
N THR A 115 3.10 -13.51 -15.21
CA THR A 115 2.29 -14.54 -14.55
C THR A 115 3.17 -15.63 -13.97
N ILE A 116 2.86 -16.06 -12.75
CA ILE A 116 3.44 -17.30 -12.20
C ILE A 116 2.38 -18.39 -12.11
N GLU A 117 2.75 -19.61 -12.47
CA GLU A 117 1.96 -20.81 -12.23
C GLU A 117 2.60 -21.62 -11.11
N ILE A 118 1.81 -21.92 -10.09
CA ILE A 118 2.22 -22.73 -8.93
C ILE A 118 1.56 -24.09 -9.07
N CYS A 119 2.31 -25.06 -9.58
CA CYS A 119 1.79 -26.42 -9.80
C CYS A 119 1.75 -27.24 -8.51
N ASP A 120 2.76 -27.09 -7.66
CA ASP A 120 2.95 -27.91 -6.47
C ASP A 120 3.31 -27.03 -5.27
N HIS A 121 4.56 -27.03 -4.77
CA HIS A 121 4.95 -26.35 -3.54
C HIS A 121 6.00 -25.26 -3.79
N VAL A 122 5.65 -24.01 -3.45
CA VAL A 122 6.57 -22.87 -3.48
C VAL A 122 6.70 -22.27 -2.09
N GLU A 123 7.93 -22.00 -1.66
CA GLU A 123 8.20 -21.38 -0.36
C GLU A 123 9.17 -20.20 -0.45
N PHE A 124 8.81 -19.13 0.24
CA PHE A 124 9.61 -17.93 0.45
C PHE A 124 9.91 -17.81 1.93
N ILE A 125 11.18 -18.01 2.31
CA ILE A 125 11.61 -18.11 3.70
C ILE A 125 12.70 -17.07 4.00
N ASN A 126 12.43 -16.22 5.01
CA ASN A 126 13.38 -15.24 5.55
C ASN A 126 13.97 -14.30 4.48
N ASN A 127 13.20 -13.95 3.45
CA ASN A 127 13.64 -12.98 2.46
C ASN A 127 13.37 -11.55 2.94
N THR A 128 14.24 -10.63 2.53
CA THR A 128 14.14 -9.21 2.89
C THR A 128 14.05 -8.37 1.63
N GLY A 129 13.24 -7.31 1.64
CA GLY A 129 13.05 -6.44 0.49
C GLY A 129 12.77 -5.00 0.89
N TYR A 130 12.65 -4.11 -0.10
CA TYR A 130 12.16 -2.75 0.16
C TYR A 130 10.64 -2.72 0.13
N ARG A 131 10.04 -3.32 -0.90
CA ARG A 131 8.60 -3.56 -1.03
C ARG A 131 8.42 -5.03 -1.36
N GLY A 132 7.72 -5.80 -0.52
CA GLY A 132 7.67 -7.25 -0.68
C GLY A 132 9.00 -7.91 -0.32
N GLY A 133 9.09 -8.56 0.84
CA GLY A 133 10.29 -9.35 1.16
C GLY A 133 10.41 -10.58 0.26
N ALA A 134 9.28 -11.25 0.03
CA ALA A 134 9.20 -12.43 -0.82
C ALA A 134 8.93 -12.03 -2.27
N VAL A 135 7.80 -11.38 -2.52
CA VAL A 135 7.34 -11.09 -3.88
C VAL A 135 6.90 -9.64 -4.01
N ALA A 136 7.34 -9.00 -5.08
CA ALA A 136 6.79 -7.73 -5.56
C ALA A 136 6.11 -7.96 -6.91
N MET A 137 4.86 -7.51 -7.03
CA MET A 137 4.02 -7.66 -8.21
C MET A 137 3.63 -6.29 -8.72
N CYS A 138 3.98 -5.99 -9.97
CA CYS A 138 3.69 -4.73 -10.62
C CYS A 138 2.83 -4.94 -11.87
N GLY A 139 1.94 -3.98 -12.13
CA GLY A 139 1.11 -3.96 -13.32
C GLY A 139 0.08 -5.08 -13.33
N GLN A 140 0.03 -5.83 -14.43
CA GLN A 140 -0.90 -6.95 -14.63
C GLN A 140 -0.36 -8.30 -14.13
N SER A 141 0.61 -8.28 -13.21
CA SER A 141 1.20 -9.52 -12.68
C SER A 141 0.19 -10.36 -11.90
N ARG A 142 0.28 -11.69 -12.00
CA ARG A 142 -0.68 -12.64 -11.38
C ARG A 142 0.00 -13.92 -10.88
N MET A 143 -0.58 -14.56 -9.87
CA MET A 143 -0.25 -15.92 -9.44
C MET A 143 -1.43 -16.85 -9.71
N ILE A 144 -1.22 -17.90 -10.48
CA ILE A 144 -2.22 -18.91 -10.83
C ILE A 144 -1.91 -20.19 -10.08
N PHE A 145 -2.85 -20.64 -9.26
CA PHE A 145 -2.74 -21.87 -8.49
C PHE A 145 -3.30 -23.05 -9.26
N GLN A 146 -2.52 -24.12 -9.36
CA GLN A 146 -3.05 -25.42 -9.77
C GLN A 146 -3.67 -26.13 -8.58
N LYS A 147 -4.47 -27.16 -8.84
CA LYS A 147 -5.08 -27.98 -7.79
C LYS A 147 -4.04 -28.67 -6.92
N ASN A 148 -4.30 -28.66 -5.61
CA ASN A 148 -3.45 -29.17 -4.53
C ASN A 148 -2.09 -28.46 -4.38
N SER A 149 -1.93 -27.29 -4.99
CA SER A 149 -0.74 -26.46 -4.79
C SER A 149 -0.66 -25.87 -3.38
N LYS A 150 0.55 -25.48 -2.99
CA LYS A 150 0.86 -24.83 -1.72
C LYS A 150 1.87 -23.70 -1.91
N LEU A 151 1.56 -22.54 -1.36
CA LEU A 151 2.41 -21.37 -1.33
C LEU A 151 2.65 -20.96 0.13
N LEU A 152 3.91 -20.87 0.53
CA LEU A 152 4.31 -20.50 1.89
C LEU A 152 5.16 -19.23 1.88
N PHE A 153 4.75 -18.24 2.67
CA PHE A 153 5.53 -17.05 3.00
C PHE A 153 5.86 -17.07 4.49
N LYS A 154 7.10 -17.37 4.85
CA LYS A 154 7.53 -17.48 6.24
C LYS A 154 8.68 -16.52 6.57
N GLY A 155 8.48 -15.68 7.60
CA GLY A 155 9.54 -14.84 8.15
C GLY A 155 10.08 -13.78 7.18
N ASN A 156 9.33 -13.43 6.13
CA ASN A 156 9.78 -12.42 5.18
C ASN A 156 9.54 -11.02 5.74
N SER A 157 10.41 -10.07 5.39
CA SER A 157 10.26 -8.70 5.86
C SER A 157 10.60 -7.64 4.81
N CYS A 158 10.13 -6.42 5.05
CA CYS A 158 10.44 -5.30 4.18
C CYS A 158 10.72 -3.97 4.91
N GLU A 159 11.39 -3.05 4.23
CA GLU A 159 11.70 -1.70 4.73
C GLU A 159 10.57 -0.67 4.47
N SER A 160 9.58 -0.98 3.62
CA SER A 160 8.50 -0.04 3.27
C SER A 160 7.11 -0.62 3.50
N LYS A 161 6.70 -1.62 2.71
CA LYS A 161 5.33 -2.17 2.76
C LYS A 161 5.20 -3.55 2.14
N GLY A 162 4.26 -4.34 2.67
CA GLY A 162 4.02 -5.73 2.29
C GLY A 162 5.18 -6.62 2.70
N GLY A 163 5.22 -7.10 3.95
CA GLY A 163 6.38 -7.85 4.45
C GLY A 163 6.69 -9.11 3.63
N ALA A 164 5.66 -9.82 3.16
CA ALA A 164 5.82 -10.89 2.17
C ALA A 164 5.55 -10.39 0.75
N LEU A 165 4.37 -9.85 0.51
CA LEU A 165 3.84 -9.57 -0.81
C LEU A 165 3.53 -8.07 -0.95
N PHE A 166 4.11 -7.44 -1.97
CA PHE A 166 3.75 -6.10 -2.39
C PHE A 166 3.06 -6.15 -3.76
N ILE A 167 1.89 -5.52 -3.89
CA ILE A 167 1.11 -5.47 -5.12
C ILE A 167 0.88 -4.02 -5.51
N LEU A 168 1.44 -3.64 -6.65
CA LEU A 168 1.14 -2.43 -7.39
C LEU A 168 0.14 -2.79 -8.49
N ALA A 169 -1.16 -2.69 -8.17
CA ALA A 169 -2.23 -3.04 -9.08
C ALA A 169 -2.27 -2.09 -10.30
N ALA A 170 -2.52 -2.64 -11.49
CA ALA A 170 -2.75 -1.86 -12.70
C ALA A 170 -4.13 -1.17 -12.70
N GLY A 171 -4.23 -0.07 -13.46
CA GLY A 171 -5.48 0.63 -13.72
C GLY A 171 -5.66 1.90 -12.89
N SER A 172 -6.71 2.67 -13.23
CA SER A 172 -7.07 3.86 -12.47
C SER A 172 -7.80 3.46 -11.19
N PRO A 173 -7.38 3.98 -10.04
CA PRO A 173 -7.97 3.60 -8.76
C PRO A 173 -9.31 4.33 -8.48
N LEU A 174 -9.64 5.34 -9.29
CA LEU A 174 -10.92 6.04 -9.28
C LEU A 174 -12.01 5.32 -10.08
N VAL A 175 -11.63 4.36 -10.93
CA VAL A 175 -12.59 3.61 -11.73
C VAL A 175 -13.17 2.50 -10.87
N VAL A 176 -14.35 2.78 -10.30
CA VAL A 176 -15.21 1.75 -9.70
C VAL A 176 -15.84 1.00 -10.86
N PHE A 177 -15.22 -0.11 -11.25
CA PHE A 177 -15.90 -1.06 -12.12
C PHE A 177 -17.10 -1.62 -11.35
N ASN A 178 -18.29 -1.19 -11.74
CA ASN A 178 -19.52 -1.87 -11.37
C ASN A 178 -19.50 -3.21 -12.14
N ALA A 179 -18.83 -4.21 -11.57
CA ALA A 179 -18.65 -5.53 -12.16
C ALA A 179 -19.97 -6.32 -12.13
N THR A 180 -21.02 -5.74 -12.70
CA THR A 180 -22.38 -6.31 -12.79
C THR A 180 -22.74 -6.73 -14.21
N GLY A 181 -21.86 -6.53 -15.19
CA GLY A 181 -22.14 -6.86 -16.61
C GLY A 181 -21.29 -7.96 -17.23
N VAL A 182 -20.07 -8.20 -16.74
CA VAL A 182 -19.15 -9.24 -17.22
C VAL A 182 -18.40 -9.79 -16.01
N ASP A 183 -18.79 -10.99 -15.56
CA ASP A 183 -18.37 -11.69 -14.33
C ASP A 183 -16.88 -12.11 -14.30
N THR A 184 -15.96 -11.37 -14.92
CA THR A 184 -14.53 -11.70 -14.95
C THR A 184 -13.68 -10.45 -14.81
N HIS A 185 -13.12 -10.23 -13.61
CA HIS A 185 -11.97 -9.33 -13.43
C HIS A 185 -10.78 -10.15 -12.97
N GLU A 186 -9.62 -9.84 -13.51
CA GLU A 186 -8.40 -10.57 -13.25
C GLU A 186 -7.78 -10.13 -11.92
N CYS A 187 -8.06 -10.89 -10.86
CA CYS A 187 -7.40 -10.72 -9.57
C CYS A 187 -5.92 -11.13 -9.66
N PHE A 188 -5.10 -10.56 -8.75
CA PHE A 188 -3.68 -10.92 -8.61
C PHE A 188 -3.48 -12.39 -8.24
N PHE A 189 -4.50 -13.05 -7.68
CA PHE A 189 -4.60 -14.50 -7.52
C PHE A 189 -5.63 -15.07 -8.49
N GLY A 190 -5.29 -16.20 -9.12
CA GLY A 190 -6.13 -16.96 -10.02
C GLY A 190 -5.99 -18.46 -9.78
N TYR A 191 -6.82 -19.25 -10.46
CA TYR A 191 -6.83 -20.70 -10.34
C TYR A 191 -6.90 -21.34 -11.73
N GLU A 192 -6.40 -22.57 -11.85
CA GLU A 192 -6.33 -23.30 -13.14
C GLU A 192 -7.66 -23.38 -13.88
N ASP A 193 -8.77 -23.46 -13.14
CA ASP A 193 -10.13 -23.44 -13.68
C ASP A 193 -10.80 -22.12 -13.28
N GLU A 194 -10.84 -21.19 -14.22
CA GLU A 194 -11.40 -19.85 -14.03
C GLU A 194 -12.92 -19.86 -13.75
N LYS A 195 -13.60 -20.99 -13.96
CA LYS A 195 -15.04 -21.13 -13.67
C LYS A 195 -15.32 -21.48 -12.21
N ILE A 196 -14.30 -21.90 -11.46
CA ILE A 196 -14.44 -22.29 -10.06
C ILE A 196 -14.28 -21.05 -9.18
N ASP A 197 -15.28 -20.78 -8.35
CA ASP A 197 -15.24 -19.70 -7.37
C ASP A 197 -14.12 -19.95 -6.33
N PHE A 198 -13.49 -18.87 -5.85
CA PHE A 198 -12.37 -18.95 -4.92
C PHE A 198 -12.64 -19.68 -3.60
N LYS A 199 -13.91 -19.83 -3.19
CA LYS A 199 -14.30 -20.64 -2.03
C LYS A 199 -14.04 -22.13 -2.23
N ASP A 200 -14.04 -22.57 -3.49
CA ASP A 200 -13.92 -23.98 -3.89
C ASP A 200 -12.50 -24.31 -4.39
N TRP A 201 -11.59 -23.33 -4.36
CA TRP A 201 -10.19 -23.54 -4.76
C TRP A 201 -9.50 -24.53 -3.83
N LYS A 202 -8.97 -25.59 -4.42
CA LYS A 202 -8.22 -26.63 -3.69
C LYS A 202 -6.74 -26.27 -3.72
N THR A 203 -6.35 -25.29 -2.93
CA THR A 203 -4.96 -24.85 -2.76
C THR A 203 -4.72 -24.40 -1.32
N SER A 204 -3.50 -23.99 -0.98
CA SER A 204 -3.17 -23.42 0.33
C SER A 204 -2.15 -22.31 0.20
N VAL A 205 -2.48 -21.12 0.69
CA VAL A 205 -1.57 -19.98 0.81
C VAL A 205 -1.39 -19.65 2.28
N ILE A 206 -0.16 -19.73 2.79
CA ILE A 206 0.13 -19.56 4.21
C ILE A 206 1.09 -18.39 4.37
N PHE A 207 0.67 -17.38 5.12
CA PHE A 207 1.51 -16.31 5.61
C PHE A 207 1.86 -16.58 7.08
N GLN A 208 3.15 -16.66 7.42
CA GLN A 208 3.61 -17.02 8.75
C GLN A 208 4.72 -16.11 9.24
N GLY A 209 4.43 -15.27 10.22
CA GLY A 209 5.41 -14.41 10.89
C GLY A 209 6.15 -13.46 9.95
N ASN A 210 5.47 -12.94 8.92
CA ASN A 210 6.02 -11.89 8.06
C ASN A 210 5.92 -10.53 8.75
N ARG A 211 6.71 -9.55 8.32
CA ARG A 211 6.79 -8.24 9.00
C ARG A 211 7.03 -7.08 8.05
N ALA A 212 6.24 -6.02 8.17
CA ALA A 212 6.53 -4.72 7.56
C ALA A 212 7.23 -3.79 8.58
N ILE A 213 7.54 -2.55 8.18
CA ILE A 213 8.19 -1.59 9.08
C ILE A 213 7.33 -1.25 10.31
N ASP A 214 6.01 -1.24 10.11
CA ASP A 214 4.95 -1.02 11.09
C ASP A 214 3.68 -1.79 10.66
N ASP A 215 2.72 -1.89 11.59
CA ASP A 215 1.52 -2.71 11.41
C ASP A 215 0.48 -2.09 10.45
N ASP A 216 0.64 -0.82 10.04
CA ASP A 216 -0.22 -0.15 9.06
C ASP A 216 0.27 -0.29 7.60
N LYS A 217 1.37 -1.03 7.37
CA LYS A 217 1.93 -1.25 6.02
C LYS A 217 1.81 -2.70 5.54
N GLY A 218 1.01 -3.50 6.24
CA GLY A 218 0.67 -4.88 5.86
C GLY A 218 1.84 -5.82 6.12
N ASN A 219 1.83 -6.47 7.28
CA ASN A 219 2.87 -7.40 7.70
C ASN A 219 3.08 -8.54 6.70
N SER A 220 2.01 -9.00 6.05
CA SER A 220 2.07 -10.00 4.99
C SER A 220 1.84 -9.40 3.62
N VAL A 221 0.74 -8.68 3.41
CA VAL A 221 0.33 -8.20 2.09
C VAL A 221 0.09 -6.70 2.12
N TYR A 222 0.70 -5.99 1.19
CA TYR A 222 0.27 -4.65 0.83
C TYR A 222 -0.21 -4.65 -0.62
N ALA A 223 -1.40 -4.11 -0.87
CA ALA A 223 -1.91 -3.88 -2.22
C ALA A 223 -2.37 -2.44 -2.38
N THR A 224 -2.06 -1.81 -3.50
CA THR A 224 -2.52 -0.43 -3.74
C THR A 224 -4.03 -0.35 -3.85
N THR A 225 -4.65 -1.39 -4.39
CA THR A 225 -6.09 -1.64 -4.29
C THR A 225 -6.38 -3.13 -4.42
N LEU A 226 -7.45 -3.59 -3.79
CA LEU A 226 -8.06 -4.90 -3.86
C LEU A 226 -9.24 -4.92 -4.84
N THR A 227 -9.49 -3.82 -5.55
CA THR A 227 -10.69 -3.62 -6.36
C THR A 227 -10.96 -4.76 -7.33
N ASN A 228 -9.93 -5.24 -8.02
CA ASN A 228 -10.03 -6.29 -9.05
C ASN A 228 -10.30 -7.69 -8.48
N CYS A 229 -10.19 -7.86 -7.16
CA CYS A 229 -10.39 -9.14 -6.48
C CYS A 229 -11.74 -9.22 -5.75
N ARG A 230 -12.54 -8.15 -5.78
CA ARG A 230 -13.85 -8.10 -5.13
C ARG A 230 -14.87 -8.96 -5.86
N ARG A 231 -15.83 -9.50 -5.11
CA ARG A 231 -17.01 -10.16 -5.68
C ARG A 231 -18.04 -9.14 -6.18
N PRO A 232 -18.89 -9.52 -7.16
CA PRO A 232 -20.09 -8.75 -7.48
C PRO A 232 -20.91 -8.45 -6.22
N GLY A 233 -21.26 -7.17 -6.03
CA GLY A 233 -22.00 -6.69 -4.86
C GLY A 233 -21.15 -6.29 -3.66
N GLU A 234 -19.83 -6.56 -3.65
CA GLU A 234 -18.94 -6.08 -2.58
C GLU A 234 -18.56 -4.62 -2.77
N SER A 235 -18.60 -3.87 -1.66
CA SER A 235 -18.18 -2.47 -1.66
C SER A 235 -16.67 -2.36 -1.44
N ARG A 236 -16.12 -1.16 -1.67
CA ARG A 236 -14.68 -0.91 -1.47
C ARG A 236 -14.26 -1.14 -0.02
N ARG A 237 -15.11 -0.77 0.96
CA ARG A 237 -14.85 -0.91 2.41
C ARG A 237 -15.27 -2.27 3.00
N ASN A 238 -16.20 -2.96 2.35
CA ASN A 238 -16.73 -4.22 2.85
C ASN A 238 -16.56 -5.31 1.78
N ASN A 239 -15.39 -5.94 1.80
CA ASN A 239 -15.00 -6.98 0.86
C ASN A 239 -14.37 -8.18 1.57
N THR A 240 -14.48 -9.36 0.95
CA THR A 240 -13.93 -10.63 1.45
C THR A 240 -12.54 -10.94 0.92
N VAL A 241 -11.90 -10.03 0.18
CA VAL A 241 -10.58 -10.25 -0.42
C VAL A 241 -9.57 -10.65 0.66
N LEU A 242 -8.82 -11.74 0.41
CA LEU A 242 -7.89 -12.35 1.37
C LEU A 242 -8.51 -12.85 2.70
N ARG A 243 -9.84 -12.98 2.78
CA ARG A 243 -10.55 -13.76 3.84
C ARG A 243 -10.95 -15.15 3.34
N TRP A 244 -10.34 -15.61 2.26
CA TRP A 244 -10.70 -16.85 1.58
C TRP A 244 -10.15 -18.07 2.34
N ASP A 245 -10.87 -19.19 2.33
CA ASP A 245 -10.59 -20.36 3.17
C ASP A 245 -9.20 -20.98 2.93
N PHE A 246 -8.68 -20.88 1.71
CA PHE A 246 -7.35 -21.38 1.37
C PHE A 246 -6.21 -20.47 1.87
N ILE A 247 -6.52 -19.27 2.37
CA ILE A 247 -5.54 -18.31 2.89
C ILE A 247 -5.49 -18.39 4.42
N GLN A 248 -4.28 -18.53 4.96
CA GLN A 248 -4.06 -18.61 6.40
C GLN A 248 -3.02 -17.58 6.82
N PHE A 249 -3.34 -16.76 7.82
CA PHE A 249 -2.39 -15.91 8.52
C PHE A 249 -2.01 -16.56 9.84
N LYS A 250 -0.70 -16.57 10.13
CA LYS A 250 -0.14 -17.21 11.31
C LYS A 250 0.96 -16.35 11.93
N THR A 251 1.06 -16.38 13.25
CA THR A 251 2.22 -15.85 13.98
C THR A 251 3.48 -16.64 13.62
N LEU A 252 4.65 -16.12 14.00
CA LEU A 252 5.92 -16.82 13.79
C LEU A 252 5.91 -18.24 14.37
N ASP A 253 5.30 -18.42 15.54
CA ASP A 253 5.15 -19.70 16.25
C ASP A 253 4.10 -20.64 15.62
N GLY A 254 3.34 -20.16 14.64
CA GLY A 254 2.38 -20.96 13.87
C GLY A 254 0.93 -20.90 14.37
N ASN A 255 0.62 -20.05 15.34
CA ASN A 255 -0.76 -19.82 15.79
C ASN A 255 -1.53 -19.00 14.75
N PHE A 256 -2.81 -19.28 14.56
CA PHE A 256 -3.64 -18.50 13.63
C PHE A 256 -3.82 -17.04 14.07
N THR A 257 -3.81 -16.14 13.11
CA THR A 257 -4.09 -14.70 13.29
C THR A 257 -5.19 -14.24 12.34
N THR A 258 -5.63 -13.00 12.49
CA THR A 258 -6.65 -12.38 11.64
C THR A 258 -5.99 -11.65 10.47
N ARG A 259 -6.81 -11.20 9.52
CA ARG A 259 -6.40 -10.34 8.40
C ARG A 259 -5.91 -8.95 8.85
N GLU A 260 -6.25 -8.56 10.07
CA GLU A 260 -5.91 -7.26 10.66
C GLU A 260 -4.39 -7.14 10.81
N HIS A 261 -3.81 -6.00 10.44
CA HIS A 261 -2.36 -5.72 10.36
C HIS A 261 -1.56 -6.59 9.35
N GLU A 262 -2.05 -7.79 9.02
CA GLU A 262 -1.45 -8.65 8.01
C GLU A 262 -1.64 -8.11 6.59
N VAL A 263 -2.77 -7.45 6.35
CA VAL A 263 -3.10 -6.83 5.07
C VAL A 263 -3.22 -5.31 5.29
N ALA A 264 -2.74 -4.53 4.32
CA ALA A 264 -2.98 -3.08 4.25
C ALA A 264 -3.12 -2.61 2.80
N THR A 265 -3.80 -1.48 2.60
CA THR A 265 -4.01 -0.88 1.28
C THR A 265 -3.78 0.64 1.25
N ASP A 266 -3.86 1.27 0.07
CA ASP A 266 -3.86 2.72 -0.01
C ASP A 266 -5.13 3.31 0.67
N VAL A 267 -5.01 4.54 1.16
CA VAL A 267 -6.11 5.28 1.80
C VAL A 267 -7.25 5.50 0.82
N ILE A 268 -8.48 5.29 1.29
CA ILE A 268 -9.70 5.51 0.49
C ILE A 268 -10.70 6.46 1.15
N ASP A 269 -10.50 6.78 2.43
CA ASP A 269 -11.38 7.67 3.18
C ASP A 269 -10.63 8.44 4.27
N ILE A 270 -11.21 9.57 4.65
CA ILE A 270 -10.75 10.40 5.76
C ILE A 270 -11.93 10.53 6.75
N SER A 271 -11.74 10.06 7.98
CA SER A 271 -12.67 10.27 9.08
C SER A 271 -12.12 11.34 10.02
N TYR A 272 -12.99 12.25 10.46
CA TYR A 272 -12.62 13.39 11.29
C TYR A 272 -13.70 13.73 12.32
N GLU A 273 -13.29 14.41 13.39
CA GLU A 273 -14.18 14.92 14.43
C GLU A 273 -14.34 16.43 14.29
N LYS A 274 -15.56 16.89 13.94
CA LYS A 274 -15.84 18.31 13.67
C LYS A 274 -15.54 19.18 14.89
N THR A 275 -15.91 18.72 16.08
CA THR A 275 -15.75 19.49 17.33
C THR A 275 -14.30 19.80 17.67
N ASN A 276 -13.32 19.06 17.12
CA ASN A 276 -11.90 19.35 17.33
C ASN A 276 -11.43 20.64 16.64
N TRP A 277 -12.21 21.16 15.69
CA TRP A 277 -11.87 22.37 14.94
C TRP A 277 -12.56 23.63 15.47
N GLU A 278 -13.43 23.47 16.48
CA GLU A 278 -14.08 24.57 17.19
C GLU A 278 -13.15 25.09 18.29
N VAL A 279 -12.16 25.89 17.89
CA VAL A 279 -11.07 26.37 18.77
C VAL A 279 -11.02 27.89 18.85
N ALA A 280 -10.40 28.40 19.91
CA ALA A 280 -10.14 29.84 20.02
C ALA A 280 -9.02 30.28 19.05
N PRO A 281 -9.06 31.51 18.53
CA PRO A 281 -7.98 32.05 17.71
C PRO A 281 -6.62 31.98 18.42
N GLY A 282 -5.62 31.39 17.76
CA GLY A 282 -4.27 31.24 18.31
C GLY A 282 -4.04 30.02 19.22
N GLU A 283 -5.11 29.30 19.60
CA GLU A 283 -5.02 28.06 20.40
C GLU A 283 -4.21 26.98 19.66
N VAL A 284 -3.30 26.32 20.38
CA VAL A 284 -2.62 25.11 19.91
C VAL A 284 -3.50 23.91 20.19
N PHE A 285 -3.90 23.20 19.14
CA PHE A 285 -4.78 22.04 19.30
C PHE A 285 -4.32 20.83 18.48
N LYS A 286 -4.98 19.71 18.77
CA LYS A 286 -4.90 18.47 18.01
C LYS A 286 -6.26 18.18 17.41
N ALA A 287 -6.28 17.62 16.21
CA ALA A 287 -7.50 17.20 15.56
C ALA A 287 -7.46 15.70 15.23
N THR A 288 -8.59 15.02 15.44
CA THR A 288 -8.79 13.65 15.01
C THR A 288 -8.97 13.64 13.49
N VAL A 289 -8.05 12.99 12.81
CA VAL A 289 -8.00 12.82 11.36
C VAL A 289 -7.46 11.42 11.08
N LYS A 290 -8.35 10.47 10.85
CA LYS A 290 -8.05 9.07 10.57
C LYS A 290 -8.09 8.82 9.06
N LEU A 291 -7.00 8.29 8.52
CA LEU A 291 -6.98 7.79 7.16
C LEU A 291 -7.35 6.31 7.18
N ILE A 292 -8.32 5.93 6.34
CA ILE A 292 -8.90 4.59 6.37
C ILE A 292 -8.64 3.90 5.02
N ASP A 293 -8.19 2.66 5.07
CA ASP A 293 -7.89 1.83 3.91
C ASP A 293 -9.10 0.96 3.45
N GLU A 294 -8.95 0.16 2.40
CA GLU A 294 -10.03 -0.66 1.82
C GLU A 294 -10.56 -1.78 2.72
N ILE A 295 -9.84 -2.14 3.78
CA ILE A 295 -10.27 -3.18 4.72
C ILE A 295 -10.63 -2.63 6.10
N GLY A 296 -10.64 -1.31 6.25
CA GLY A 296 -11.09 -0.60 7.44
C GLY A 296 -10.00 -0.30 8.46
N ASN A 297 -8.73 -0.53 8.13
CA ASN A 297 -7.62 -0.20 9.02
C ASN A 297 -7.40 1.31 9.05
N SER A 298 -7.00 1.82 10.21
CA SER A 298 -6.43 3.17 10.31
C SER A 298 -4.97 3.11 9.88
N VAL A 299 -4.57 3.95 8.92
CA VAL A 299 -3.21 3.98 8.38
C VAL A 299 -2.57 5.36 8.54
N ASN A 300 -1.25 5.41 8.62
CA ASN A 300 -0.52 6.67 8.71
C ASN A 300 -0.25 7.25 7.31
N GLY A 301 -0.38 8.56 7.16
CA GLY A 301 -0.14 9.29 5.93
C GLY A 301 -0.06 10.80 6.13
N ILE A 302 0.17 11.53 5.04
CA ILE A 302 0.29 12.99 5.09
C ILE A 302 -1.03 13.60 4.61
N ILE A 303 -1.52 14.60 5.33
CA ILE A 303 -2.71 15.36 4.97
C ILE A 303 -2.36 16.83 4.77
N ASP A 304 -2.88 17.39 3.69
CA ASP A 304 -2.86 18.80 3.35
C ASP A 304 -4.12 19.46 3.89
N VAL A 305 -3.96 20.41 4.81
CA VAL A 305 -5.03 21.13 5.48
C VAL A 305 -5.16 22.51 4.86
N ASN A 306 -6.32 22.78 4.27
CA ASN A 306 -6.66 24.07 3.70
C ASN A 306 -7.84 24.70 4.46
N ILE A 307 -7.75 25.99 4.77
CA ILE A 307 -8.84 26.74 5.42
C ILE A 307 -9.52 27.61 4.39
N VAL A 308 -10.84 27.43 4.24
CA VAL A 308 -11.67 28.19 3.31
C VAL A 308 -12.61 29.07 4.13
N SER A 309 -12.51 30.39 3.95
CA SER A 309 -13.34 31.37 4.66
C SER A 309 -13.67 32.55 3.76
N SER A 310 -14.78 33.22 4.04
CA SER A 310 -15.15 34.47 3.35
C SER A 310 -14.07 35.52 3.60
N GLU A 311 -13.59 36.14 2.53
CA GLU A 311 -12.56 37.20 2.55
C GLU A 311 -11.24 36.81 3.27
N ASN A 312 -10.94 35.50 3.38
CA ASN A 312 -9.80 34.98 4.15
C ASN A 312 -9.80 35.43 5.63
N SER A 313 -10.98 35.55 6.23
CA SER A 313 -11.19 35.93 7.64
C SER A 313 -10.60 34.93 8.63
N VAL A 314 -10.44 33.67 8.23
CA VAL A 314 -9.77 32.62 9.01
C VAL A 314 -8.66 31.99 8.17
N LYS A 315 -7.49 31.78 8.79
CA LYS A 315 -6.30 31.21 8.15
C LYS A 315 -5.64 30.16 9.03
N LEU A 316 -5.03 29.16 8.40
CA LEU A 316 -4.12 28.25 9.07
C LEU A 316 -2.83 28.99 9.43
N ASN A 317 -2.49 29.03 10.71
CA ASN A 317 -1.33 29.73 11.23
C ASN A 317 -0.19 28.74 11.55
N SER A 318 0.19 27.95 10.56
CA SER A 318 1.32 27.01 10.61
C SER A 318 2.31 27.30 9.48
N SER A 319 3.56 26.89 9.65
CA SER A 319 4.60 27.05 8.63
C SER A 319 4.40 26.16 7.40
N SER A 320 3.60 25.11 7.54
CA SER A 320 3.27 24.13 6.51
C SER A 320 1.79 23.75 6.61
N PRO A 321 1.07 23.59 5.49
CA PRO A 321 -0.27 23.02 5.49
C PRO A 321 -0.26 21.48 5.56
N LEU A 322 0.92 20.86 5.50
CA LEU A 322 1.10 19.40 5.53
C LEU A 322 1.32 18.89 6.96
N PHE A 323 0.53 17.89 7.34
CA PHE A 323 0.60 17.22 8.65
C PHE A 323 0.68 15.71 8.49
N LEU A 324 1.55 15.06 9.27
CA LEU A 324 1.57 13.61 9.39
C LEU A 324 0.44 13.18 10.34
N THR A 325 -0.39 12.24 9.90
CA THR A 325 -1.34 11.57 10.78
C THR A 325 -0.61 10.49 11.56
N ALA A 326 -0.58 10.60 12.88
CA ALA A 326 -0.06 9.58 13.79
C ALA A 326 -1.19 9.13 14.71
N ASP A 327 -1.46 7.82 14.75
CA ASP A 327 -2.53 7.24 15.57
C ASP A 327 -3.91 7.88 15.34
N GLY A 328 -4.16 8.32 14.10
CA GLY A 328 -5.41 8.98 13.73
C GLY A 328 -5.56 10.42 14.20
N GLN A 329 -4.46 11.09 14.55
CA GLN A 329 -4.44 12.50 14.95
C GLN A 329 -3.40 13.31 14.17
N ILE A 330 -3.70 14.59 14.01
CA ILE A 330 -2.73 15.62 13.61
C ILE A 330 -2.57 16.63 14.76
N SER A 331 -1.35 17.13 14.94
CA SER A 331 -0.99 17.96 16.09
C SER A 331 -0.35 19.28 15.68
N HIS A 332 -0.22 20.18 16.66
CA HIS A 332 0.39 21.51 16.49
C HIS A 332 -0.35 22.40 15.49
N LEU A 333 -1.66 22.23 15.38
CA LEU A 333 -2.52 23.11 14.61
C LEU A 333 -2.72 24.43 15.35
N ARG A 334 -2.81 25.52 14.58
CA ARG A 334 -3.19 26.86 15.06
C ARG A 334 -4.03 27.55 13.98
N LEU A 335 -5.13 28.17 14.37
CA LEU A 335 -5.96 29.00 13.48
C LEU A 335 -5.83 30.47 13.88
N ALA A 336 -5.85 31.37 12.91
CA ALA A 336 -5.89 32.81 13.14
C ALA A 336 -7.15 33.42 12.50
N GLY A 337 -7.76 34.39 13.18
CA GLY A 337 -8.98 35.07 12.74
C GLY A 337 -9.72 35.72 13.91
N LYS A 338 -10.86 36.36 13.61
CA LYS A 338 -11.72 36.95 14.65
C LYS A 338 -12.65 35.89 15.27
N PRO A 339 -12.88 35.91 16.60
CA PRO A 339 -13.92 35.07 17.21
C PRO A 339 -15.26 35.19 16.47
N GLY A 340 -15.97 34.07 16.34
CA GLY A 340 -17.23 33.97 15.62
C GLY A 340 -17.13 33.92 14.09
N SER A 341 -15.93 34.10 13.50
CA SER A 341 -15.75 33.98 12.05
C SER A 341 -16.03 32.55 11.58
N LEU A 342 -16.84 32.43 10.52
CA LEU A 342 -17.19 31.14 9.90
C LEU A 342 -16.11 30.68 8.92
N PHE A 343 -15.84 29.38 8.91
CA PHE A 343 -14.90 28.76 7.99
C PHE A 343 -15.23 27.29 7.73
N SER A 344 -14.58 26.74 6.70
CA SER A 344 -14.56 25.33 6.36
C SER A 344 -13.12 24.83 6.31
N VAL A 345 -12.94 23.55 6.63
CA VAL A 345 -11.64 22.87 6.58
C VAL A 345 -11.66 21.89 5.41
N GLY A 346 -10.81 22.11 4.42
CA GLY A 346 -10.47 21.15 3.39
C GLY A 346 -9.35 20.24 3.87
N LEU A 347 -9.58 18.93 3.85
CA LEU A 347 -8.60 17.91 4.17
C LEU A 347 -8.28 17.14 2.90
N ARG A 348 -7.03 17.11 2.46
CA ARG A 348 -6.62 16.38 1.25
C ARG A 348 -5.48 15.43 1.58
N TYR A 349 -5.69 14.15 1.37
CA TYR A 349 -4.62 13.16 1.49
C TYR A 349 -3.55 13.37 0.42
N VAL A 350 -2.28 13.34 0.83
CA VAL A 350 -1.12 13.40 -0.07
C VAL A 350 -0.64 11.99 -0.35
N GLY A 351 -1.24 11.36 -1.35
CA GLY A 351 -0.87 10.05 -1.83
C GLY A 351 -1.24 9.85 -3.29
N ARG A 352 -1.41 8.58 -3.68
CA ARG A 352 -1.79 8.22 -5.06
C ARG A 352 -3.27 8.46 -5.31
N GLU A 353 -4.10 8.13 -4.33
CA GLU A 353 -5.53 8.40 -4.34
C GLU A 353 -5.81 9.85 -4.00
N LEU A 354 -6.68 10.49 -4.79
CA LEU A 354 -7.25 11.76 -4.41
C LEU A 354 -8.40 11.52 -3.41
N VAL A 355 -8.06 11.51 -2.12
CA VAL A 355 -9.04 11.43 -1.03
C VAL A 355 -9.15 12.81 -0.39
N VAL A 356 -10.38 13.33 -0.35
CA VAL A 356 -10.67 14.67 0.18
C VAL A 356 -11.82 14.59 1.18
N GLY A 357 -11.68 15.28 2.30
CA GLY A 357 -12.74 15.55 3.27
C GLY A 357 -13.00 17.06 3.35
N THR A 358 -14.24 17.44 3.66
CA THR A 358 -14.58 18.85 3.91
C THR A 358 -15.42 18.95 5.16
N ILE A 359 -14.93 19.75 6.11
CA ILE A 359 -15.65 20.07 7.34
C ILE A 359 -16.27 21.45 7.15
N THR A 360 -17.60 21.53 7.15
CA THR A 360 -18.34 22.78 6.94
C THR A 360 -18.95 23.30 8.23
N ASP A 361 -19.36 24.57 8.20
CA ASP A 361 -20.15 25.22 9.23
C ASP A 361 -19.44 25.22 10.60
N ILE A 362 -18.15 25.57 10.60
CA ILE A 362 -17.34 25.74 11.81
C ILE A 362 -17.19 27.23 12.08
N SER A 363 -17.17 27.63 13.36
CA SER A 363 -16.84 28.98 13.78
C SER A 363 -15.66 28.98 14.75
N LEU A 364 -14.84 30.03 14.69
CA LEU A 364 -13.83 30.29 15.72
C LEU A 364 -14.55 30.56 17.05
N GLN A 365 -14.11 29.90 18.12
CA GLN A 365 -14.67 30.09 19.45
C GLN A 365 -14.21 31.43 20.05
N ASN A 366 -14.88 31.84 21.12
CA ASN A 366 -14.42 32.97 21.93
C ASN A 366 -13.09 32.64 22.61
N CYS A 367 -12.33 33.68 22.96
CA CYS A 367 -11.10 33.50 23.74
C CYS A 367 -11.42 32.84 25.10
N HIS A 368 -10.51 31.99 25.55
CA HIS A 368 -10.58 31.37 26.87
C HIS A 368 -10.50 32.45 27.97
N ALA A 369 -10.96 32.12 29.18
CA ALA A 369 -10.87 33.02 30.31
C ALA A 369 -9.41 33.47 30.53
N GLY A 370 -9.19 34.76 30.76
CA GLY A 370 -7.84 35.35 30.88
C GLY A 370 -7.21 35.77 29.55
N PHE A 371 -7.87 35.53 28.40
CA PHE A 371 -7.41 35.98 27.09
C PHE A 371 -8.41 36.92 26.42
N VAL A 372 -7.90 37.95 25.74
CA VAL A 372 -8.67 38.91 24.93
C VAL A 372 -8.27 38.81 23.46
N SER A 373 -9.20 39.06 22.54
CA SER A 373 -8.89 39.02 21.11
C SER A 373 -8.16 40.27 20.65
N ASP A 374 -7.02 40.12 19.96
CA ASP A 374 -6.34 41.20 19.24
C ASP A 374 -6.82 41.35 17.77
N GLY A 375 -7.88 40.61 17.40
CA GLY A 375 -8.43 40.54 16.06
C GLY A 375 -7.89 39.40 15.20
N ALA A 376 -6.72 38.83 15.50
CA ALA A 376 -6.16 37.69 14.77
C ALA A 376 -5.91 36.47 15.67
N ARG A 377 -5.68 36.69 16.96
CA ARG A 377 -5.42 35.68 17.98
C ARG A 377 -6.00 36.12 19.33
N CYS A 378 -6.07 35.19 20.26
CA CYS A 378 -6.31 35.46 21.66
C CYS A 378 -4.96 35.72 22.35
N VAL A 379 -4.81 36.89 22.96
CA VAL A 379 -3.63 37.31 23.72
C VAL A 379 -3.96 37.36 25.20
N CYS A 380 -2.97 37.12 26.05
CA CYS A 380 -3.15 37.20 27.50
C CYS A 380 -3.64 38.61 27.87
N MET A 381 -4.63 38.69 28.76
CA MET A 381 -5.06 39.97 29.30
C MET A 381 -3.92 40.56 30.14
N ASP A 382 -3.37 41.68 29.71
CA ASP A 382 -2.46 42.46 30.54
C ASP A 382 -3.27 43.17 31.64
N SER A 383 -2.72 43.22 32.85
CA SER A 383 -3.34 43.88 34.02
C SER A 383 -3.60 45.40 33.87
N THR A 384 -3.32 46.00 32.71
CA THR A 384 -3.31 47.46 32.52
C THR A 384 -4.03 48.00 31.28
N ASP A 385 -4.55 47.18 30.36
CA ASP A 385 -5.25 47.72 29.17
C ASP A 385 -6.77 47.86 29.39
N ASP A 386 -7.26 49.09 29.20
CA ASP A 386 -8.68 49.51 29.14
C ASP A 386 -9.56 49.34 30.39
N GLY A 387 -8.99 49.43 31.60
CA GLY A 387 -9.78 49.62 32.83
C GLY A 387 -10.63 48.42 33.24
N VAL A 388 -10.43 47.26 32.60
CA VAL A 388 -10.88 45.96 33.09
C VAL A 388 -9.75 45.42 33.96
N VAL A 389 -9.95 45.43 35.28
CA VAL A 389 -9.01 44.80 36.19
C VAL A 389 -8.95 43.32 35.84
N ALA A 390 -7.81 42.84 35.34
CA ALA A 390 -7.53 41.41 35.16
C ALA A 390 -7.30 40.76 36.53
N ASP A 391 -8.28 40.89 37.44
CA ASP A 391 -8.23 40.30 38.77
C ASP A 391 -8.19 38.78 38.63
N GLY A 392 -7.03 38.20 38.94
CA GLY A 392 -6.83 36.74 38.97
C GLY A 392 -6.07 36.11 37.80
N VAL A 393 -5.52 36.87 36.86
CA VAL A 393 -4.66 36.33 35.78
C VAL A 393 -3.18 36.51 36.17
N GLU A 394 -2.54 35.45 36.65
CA GLU A 394 -1.12 35.49 37.08
C GLU A 394 -0.14 35.22 35.92
N ARG A 395 -0.52 34.34 35.00
CA ARG A 395 0.28 33.92 33.84
C ARG A 395 -0.61 33.24 32.81
N CYS A 396 -0.31 33.45 31.53
CA CYS A 396 -0.87 32.68 30.42
C CYS A 396 0.22 31.84 29.76
N GLU A 397 -0.11 30.61 29.36
CA GLU A 397 0.75 29.74 28.59
C GLU A 397 0.77 30.13 27.10
N SER A 398 1.86 29.71 26.43
CA SER A 398 2.05 29.94 24.99
C SER A 398 1.14 29.11 24.07
N ASP A 399 0.27 28.29 24.65
CA ASP A 399 -0.70 27.46 23.93
C ASP A 399 -2.00 28.20 23.58
N GLY A 400 -2.19 29.42 24.08
CA GLY A 400 -3.37 30.25 23.81
C GLY A 400 -4.64 29.76 24.50
N LYS A 401 -4.50 28.93 25.55
CA LYS A 401 -5.61 28.27 26.24
C LYS A 401 -5.49 28.31 27.76
N THR A 402 -4.30 28.06 28.30
CA THR A 402 -4.08 27.87 29.75
C THR A 402 -3.38 29.01 30.43
#